data_AF-A0A242L8U3-F1
#
_entry.id   AF-A0A242L8U3-F1
#
_cell.length_a   1.000
_cell.length_b   1.000
_cell.length_c   1.000
_cell.angle_alpha   90.00
_cell.angle_beta   90.00
_cell.angle_gamma   90.00
#
_symmetry.space_group_name_H-M   'P 1'
#
loop_
_entity.id
_entity.type
_entity.pdbx_description
1 polymer ?
#
loop_
_entity_poly.entity_id
_entity_poly.type
_entity_poly.pdbx_seq_one_letter_code
_entity_poly.pdbx_strand_id
1 'polypeptide(L)'
;MILLIAGSVLGAFFLYDTIYGEIQTGKIRKHYCERINRREILRESFYDESKKAEHSKNVQVVLNKHDLVIRKRIASGQEIYKESDLYTERVYLRELLKDIQFDRYQYELLDMPREDRRLDDWNLF
;
A
#
# COMPACT_ATOMS: atom_id res chain seq x y z
N MET A 1 -24.28 -5.72 -40.82
CA MET A 1 -23.95 -4.51 -40.03
C MET A 1 -23.93 -4.86 -38.53
N ILE A 2 -23.04 -5.77 -38.11
CA ILE A 2 -23.02 -6.35 -36.73
C ILE A 2 -21.66 -6.10 -36.02
N LEU A 3 -20.68 -5.49 -36.71
CA LEU A 3 -19.32 -5.32 -36.20
C LEU A 3 -19.07 -4.11 -35.29
N LEU A 4 -20.04 -3.21 -35.12
CA LEU A 4 -19.84 -1.95 -34.37
C LEU A 4 -20.26 -2.03 -32.89
N ILE A 5 -21.05 -3.03 -32.49
CA ILE A 5 -21.58 -3.12 -31.12
C ILE A 5 -20.60 -3.85 -30.18
N ALA A 6 -19.83 -4.82 -30.70
CA ALA A 6 -18.85 -5.55 -29.90
C ALA A 6 -17.65 -4.67 -29.47
N GLY A 7 -17.28 -3.67 -30.28
CA GLY A 7 -16.17 -2.76 -29.97
C GLY A 7 -16.48 -1.78 -28.83
N SER A 8 -17.73 -1.34 -28.67
CA SER A 8 -18.11 -0.39 -27.62
C SER A 8 -18.21 -1.04 -26.24
N VAL A 9 -18.69 -2.29 -26.17
CA VAL A 9 -18.81 -3.04 -24.91
C VAL A 9 -17.44 -3.43 -24.37
N LEU A 10 -16.54 -3.92 -25.22
CA LEU A 10 -15.16 -4.21 -24.83
C LEU A 10 -14.41 -2.94 -24.42
N GLY A 11 -14.55 -1.84 -25.18
CA GLY A 11 -13.96 -0.54 -24.82
C GLY A 11 -14.47 0.01 -23.48
N ALA A 12 -15.76 -0.14 -23.20
CA ALA A 12 -16.36 0.23 -21.92
C ALA A 12 -15.85 -0.66 -20.77
N PHE A 13 -15.66 -1.96 -20.99
CA PHE A 13 -15.12 -2.87 -19.98
C PHE A 13 -13.65 -2.56 -19.66
N PHE A 14 -12.83 -2.28 -20.68
CA PHE A 14 -11.44 -1.85 -20.50
C PHE A 14 -11.33 -0.51 -19.77
N LEU A 15 -12.18 0.46 -20.12
CA LEU A 15 -12.24 1.76 -19.42
C LEU A 15 -12.73 1.60 -17.98
N TYR A 16 -13.71 0.73 -17.74
CA TYR A 16 -14.22 0.45 -16.41
C TYR A 16 -13.13 -0.21 -15.55
N ASP A 17 -12.46 -1.26 -16.02
CA ASP A 17 -11.38 -1.93 -15.28
C ASP A 17 -10.17 -1.01 -15.06
N THR A 18 -9.85 -0.12 -16.01
CA THR A 18 -8.78 0.86 -15.82
C THR A 18 -9.14 1.94 -14.82
N ILE A 19 -10.35 2.51 -14.89
CA ILE A 19 -10.80 3.55 -13.95
C ILE A 19 -10.99 2.98 -12.55
N TYR A 20 -11.65 1.83 -12.39
CA TYR A 20 -11.84 1.19 -11.09
C TYR A 20 -10.51 0.72 -10.51
N GLY A 21 -9.63 0.16 -11.36
CA GLY A 21 -8.27 -0.19 -10.97
C GLY A 21 -7.48 1.04 -10.50
N GLU A 22 -7.59 2.18 -11.18
CA GLU A 22 -6.94 3.43 -10.78
C GLU A 22 -7.52 4.02 -9.49
N ILE A 23 -8.84 4.02 -9.31
CA ILE A 23 -9.50 4.50 -8.08
C ILE A 23 -9.11 3.63 -6.90
N GLN A 24 -9.17 2.30 -7.04
CA GLN A 24 -8.80 1.36 -5.98
C GLN A 24 -7.31 1.49 -5.64
N THR A 25 -6.46 1.64 -6.65
CA THR A 25 -5.04 1.91 -6.44
C THR A 25 -4.82 3.25 -5.74
N GLY A 26 -5.58 4.29 -6.09
CA GLY A 26 -5.50 5.60 -5.46
C GLY A 26 -5.82 5.53 -3.98
N LYS A 27 -6.87 4.79 -3.60
CA LYS A 27 -7.23 4.52 -2.20
C LYS A 27 -6.14 3.74 -1.47
N ILE A 28 -5.62 2.67 -2.09
CA ILE A 28 -4.52 1.87 -1.52
C ILE A 28 -3.29 2.76 -1.32
N ARG A 29 -2.84 3.49 -2.35
CA ARG A 29 -1.71 4.42 -2.25
C ARG A 29 -1.92 5.42 -1.12
N LYS A 30 -3.08 6.06 -1.05
CA LYS A 30 -3.37 7.03 0.01
C LYS A 30 -3.22 6.41 1.39
N HIS A 31 -3.83 5.24 1.61
CA HIS A 31 -3.74 4.54 2.89
C HIS A 31 -2.30 4.18 3.28
N TYR A 32 -1.50 3.63 2.35
CA TYR A 32 -0.14 3.17 2.65
C TYR A 32 0.96 4.24 2.55
N CYS A 33 0.72 5.39 1.91
CA CYS A 33 1.67 6.51 1.86
C CYS A 33 1.44 7.53 3.00
N GLU A 34 0.28 7.50 3.66
CA GLU A 34 -0.03 8.39 4.77
C GLU A 34 0.62 7.92 6.08
N ARG A 35 1.58 8.69 6.59
CA ARG A 35 2.35 8.36 7.80
C ARG A 35 1.48 8.12 9.05
N ILE A 36 0.32 8.78 9.13
CA ILE A 36 -0.61 8.63 10.25
C ILE A 36 -1.15 7.19 10.36
N ASN A 37 -1.24 6.47 9.25
CA ASN A 37 -1.75 5.09 9.22
C ASN A 37 -0.68 4.06 9.61
N ARG A 38 0.61 4.47 9.70
CA ARG A 38 1.73 3.55 9.95
C ARG A 38 1.49 2.69 11.19
N ARG A 39 1.09 3.30 12.31
CA ARG A 39 0.92 2.60 13.59
C ARG A 39 -0.21 1.58 13.52
N GLU A 40 -1.32 1.93 12.87
CA GLU A 40 -2.47 1.03 12.67
C GLU A 40 -2.08 -0.17 11.82
N ILE A 41 -1.42 0.05 10.68
CA ILE A 41 -0.93 -1.02 9.79
C ILE A 41 0.02 -1.98 10.53
N LEU A 42 0.95 -1.45 11.32
CA LEU A 42 1.89 -2.26 12.09
C LEU A 42 1.18 -3.06 13.19
N ARG A 43 0.21 -2.44 13.87
CA ARG A 43 -0.61 -3.11 14.89
C ARG A 43 -1.42 -4.27 14.28
N GLU A 44 -2.15 -4.02 13.21
CA GLU A 44 -2.95 -5.05 12.54
C GLU A 44 -2.08 -6.20 12.01
N SER A 45 -0.94 -5.87 11.41
CA SER A 45 0.03 -6.87 10.93
C SER A 45 0.61 -7.72 12.06
N PHE A 46 0.77 -7.17 13.26
CA PHE A 46 1.31 -7.89 14.40
C PHE A 46 0.30 -8.88 15.02
N TYR A 47 -0.98 -8.50 15.09
CA TYR A 47 -2.01 -9.33 15.70
C TYR A 47 -2.66 -10.35 14.74
N ASP A 48 -2.63 -10.09 13.43
CA ASP A 48 -3.26 -10.96 12.42
C ASP A 48 -2.32 -11.20 11.21
N GLU A 49 -1.88 -12.45 11.05
CA GLU A 49 -1.00 -12.87 9.96
C GLU A 49 -1.67 -12.71 8.58
N SER A 50 -2.99 -12.85 8.49
CA SER A 50 -3.73 -12.60 7.24
C SER A 50 -3.64 -11.13 6.86
N LYS A 51 -3.74 -10.23 7.84
CA LYS A 51 -3.53 -8.80 7.66
C LYS A 51 -2.09 -8.48 7.32
N LYS A 52 -1.11 -9.12 7.96
CA LYS A 52 0.32 -8.98 7.62
C LYS A 52 0.59 -9.31 6.15
N ALA A 53 0.06 -10.44 5.66
CA ALA A 53 0.17 -10.82 4.26
C ALA A 53 -0.54 -9.83 3.32
N GLU A 54 -1.73 -9.37 3.69
CA GLU A 54 -2.50 -8.36 2.95
C GLU A 54 -1.74 -7.03 2.84
N HIS A 55 -1.26 -6.48 3.97
CA HIS A 55 -0.51 -5.23 4.02
C HIS A 55 0.80 -5.34 3.24
N SER A 56 1.55 -6.41 3.43
CA SER A 56 2.80 -6.65 2.68
C SER A 56 2.55 -6.66 1.17
N LYS A 57 1.51 -7.36 0.71
CA LYS A 57 1.12 -7.41 -0.70
C LYS A 57 0.72 -6.03 -1.22
N ASN A 58 -0.10 -5.29 -0.48
CA ASN A 58 -0.58 -3.97 -0.89
C ASN A 58 0.55 -2.94 -0.95
N VAL A 59 1.45 -2.91 0.03
CA VAL A 59 2.66 -2.08 -0.01
C VAL A 59 3.50 -2.42 -1.25
N GLN A 60 3.69 -3.70 -1.55
CA GLN A 60 4.42 -4.13 -2.74
C GLN A 60 3.74 -3.68 -4.05
N VAL A 61 2.40 -3.72 -4.13
CA VAL A 61 1.64 -3.21 -5.28
C VAL A 61 1.91 -1.72 -5.49
N VAL A 62 1.88 -0.92 -4.41
CA VAL A 62 2.14 0.52 -4.50
C VAL A 62 3.59 0.78 -4.92
N LEU A 63 4.57 0.07 -4.33
CA LEU A 63 5.98 0.15 -4.72
C LEU A 63 6.20 -0.18 -6.20
N ASN A 64 5.60 -1.26 -6.70
CA ASN A 64 5.73 -1.67 -8.09
C ASN A 64 5.20 -0.60 -9.05
N LYS A 65 4.10 0.08 -8.68
CA LYS A 65 3.57 1.19 -9.46
C LYS A 65 4.48 2.41 -9.43
N HIS A 66 5.08 2.75 -8.28
CA HIS A 66 6.07 3.81 -8.19
C HIS A 66 7.26 3.52 -9.12
N ASP A 67 7.79 2.29 -9.07
CA ASP A 67 8.91 1.87 -9.92
C ASP A 67 8.56 1.87 -11.42
N LEU A 68 7.30 1.58 -11.78
CA LEU A 68 6.83 1.70 -13.15
C LEU A 68 6.78 3.17 -13.60
N VAL A 69 6.24 4.07 -12.77
CA VAL A 69 6.18 5.50 -13.07
C VAL A 69 7.58 6.08 -13.22
N ILE A 70 8.50 5.76 -12.30
CA ILE A 70 9.91 6.17 -12.39
C ILE A 70 10.52 5.71 -13.71
N ARG A 71 10.40 4.41 -14.05
CA ARG A 71 10.94 3.86 -15.30
C ARG A 71 10.38 4.56 -16.55
N LYS A 72 9.08 4.85 -16.58
CA LYS A 72 8.44 5.59 -17.69
C LYS A 72 9.01 7.00 -17.83
N ARG A 73 9.19 7.72 -16.71
CA ARG A 73 9.78 9.07 -16.71
C ARG A 73 11.22 9.05 -17.26
N ILE A 74 12.05 8.10 -16.82
CA ILE A 74 13.42 7.93 -17.31
C ILE A 74 13.42 7.68 -18.82
N ALA A 75 12.58 6.76 -19.29
CA ALA A 75 12.48 6.44 -20.72
C ALA A 75 12.01 7.63 -21.57
N SER A 76 11.17 8.50 -21.01
CA SER A 76 10.73 9.74 -21.67
C SER A 76 11.73 10.90 -21.60
N GLY A 77 12.91 10.72 -20.99
CA GLY A 77 13.91 11.78 -20.82
C GLY A 77 13.50 12.87 -19.83
N GLN A 78 12.51 12.62 -18.98
CA GLN A 78 12.14 13.54 -17.91
C GLN A 78 13.16 13.43 -16.77
N GLU A 79 13.68 14.56 -16.30
CA GLU A 79 14.52 14.58 -15.10
C GLU A 79 13.72 14.08 -13.90
N ILE A 80 14.32 13.15 -13.15
CA ILE A 80 13.71 12.63 -11.92
C ILE A 80 14.61 12.98 -10.74
N TYR A 81 14.12 13.88 -9.91
CA TYR A 81 14.81 14.28 -8.69
C TYR A 81 14.60 13.25 -7.59
N LYS A 82 15.69 12.92 -6.89
CA LYS A 82 15.68 12.04 -5.70
C LYS A 82 14.82 12.57 -4.56
N GLU A 83 14.55 13.88 -4.54
CA GLU A 83 13.70 14.54 -3.54
C GLU A 83 12.24 14.68 -3.99
N SER A 84 11.87 14.17 -5.16
CA SER A 84 10.46 14.18 -5.57
C SER A 84 9.60 13.36 -4.61
N ASP A 85 8.33 13.76 -4.43
CA ASP A 85 7.35 13.07 -3.59
C ASP A 85 7.32 11.56 -3.85
N LEU A 86 7.49 11.16 -5.11
CA LEU A 86 7.52 9.76 -5.53
C LEU A 86 8.71 8.97 -4.94
N TYR A 87 9.89 9.57 -4.83
CA TYR A 87 11.04 8.91 -4.21
C TYR A 87 10.89 8.85 -2.69
N THR A 88 10.41 9.93 -2.07
CA THR A 88 10.15 9.99 -0.63
C THR A 88 9.10 8.96 -0.22
N GLU A 89 8.00 8.85 -0.96
CA GLU A 89 6.99 7.82 -0.77
C GLU A 89 7.57 6.42 -0.95
N ARG A 90 8.40 6.20 -1.99
CA ARG A 90 9.05 4.91 -2.22
C ARG A 90 9.97 4.49 -1.08
N VAL A 91 10.76 5.41 -0.53
CA VAL A 91 11.64 5.12 0.62
C VAL A 91 10.79 4.75 1.83
N TYR A 92 9.78 5.56 2.13
CA TYR A 92 8.85 5.30 3.23
C TYR A 92 8.15 3.93 3.09
N LEU A 93 7.66 3.58 1.91
CA LEU A 93 7.00 2.30 1.66
C LEU A 93 7.95 1.09 1.83
N ARG A 94 9.24 1.24 1.48
CA ARG A 94 10.24 0.19 1.73
C ARG A 94 10.52 0.00 3.22
N GLU A 95 10.58 1.09 3.96
CA GLU A 95 10.71 1.05 5.43
C GLU A 95 9.48 0.41 6.06
N LEU A 96 8.27 0.81 5.64
CA LEU A 96 7.02 0.22 6.11
C LEU A 96 6.96 -1.30 5.83
N LEU A 97 7.32 -1.74 4.63
CA LEU A 97 7.35 -3.17 4.30
C LEU A 97 8.31 -3.93 5.21
N LYS A 98 9.50 -3.37 5.44
CA LYS A 98 10.48 -3.94 6.37
C LYS A 98 9.91 -4.03 7.78
N ASP A 99 9.30 -2.94 8.25
CA ASP A 99 8.73 -2.88 9.59
C ASP A 99 7.59 -3.90 9.80
N ILE A 100 6.77 -4.15 8.78
CA ILE A 100 5.75 -5.20 8.78
C ILE A 100 6.42 -6.58 8.87
N GLN A 101 7.42 -6.86 8.03
CA GLN A 101 8.08 -8.17 7.98
C GLN A 101 8.84 -8.54 9.26
N PHE A 102 9.40 -7.54 9.94
CA PHE A 102 10.17 -7.72 11.17
C PHE A 102 9.35 -7.45 12.44
N ASP A 103 8.02 -7.37 12.33
CA ASP A 103 7.12 -7.17 13.47
C ASP A 103 7.53 -5.98 14.34
N ARG A 104 7.84 -4.84 13.70
CA ARG A 104 8.35 -3.63 14.35
C ARG A 104 7.46 -3.16 15.52
N TYR A 105 6.17 -3.46 15.45
CA TYR A 105 5.20 -3.16 16.51
C TYR A 105 5.56 -3.82 17.86
N GLN A 106 6.25 -4.96 17.86
CA GLN A 106 6.75 -5.59 19.08
C GLN A 106 7.62 -4.64 19.91
N TYR A 107 8.48 -3.85 19.26
CA TYR A 107 9.32 -2.87 19.94
C TYR A 107 8.48 -1.70 20.47
N GLU A 108 7.47 -1.26 19.72
CA GLU A 108 6.54 -0.23 20.20
C GLU A 108 5.78 -0.71 21.44
N LEU A 109 5.40 -2.00 21.52
CA LEU A 109 4.78 -2.59 22.71
C LEU A 109 5.74 -2.65 23.91
N LEU A 110 7.03 -2.91 23.69
CA LEU A 110 8.02 -2.94 24.78
C LEU A 110 8.21 -1.56 25.42
N ASP A 111 8.08 -0.50 24.62
CA ASP A 111 8.19 0.89 25.07
C ASP A 111 6.90 1.39 25.75
N MET A 112 5.78 0.67 25.64
CA MET A 112 4.52 1.03 26.29
C MET A 112 4.48 0.60 27.77
N PRO A 113 3.84 1.41 28.65
CA PRO A 113 3.46 1.00 30.00
C PRO A 113 2.72 -0.35 29.98
N ARG A 114 2.91 -1.20 30.99
CA ARG A 114 2.33 -2.55 31.01
C ARG A 114 0.79 -2.52 30.92
N GLU A 115 0.20 -1.49 31.51
CA GLU A 115 -1.23 -1.23 31.56
C GLU A 115 -1.82 -0.97 30.16
N ASP A 116 -1.00 -0.45 29.24
CA ASP A 116 -1.39 -0.08 27.87
C ASP A 116 -1.04 -1.17 26.84
N ARG A 117 -0.26 -2.18 27.21
CA ARG A 117 0.17 -3.30 26.33
C ARG A 117 -0.94 -4.31 26.01
N ARG A 118 -2.19 -4.01 26.39
CA ARG A 118 -3.33 -4.93 26.46
C ARG A 118 -3.26 -6.09 25.46
N LEU A 119 -2.85 -7.24 26.00
CA LEU A 119 -3.10 -8.58 25.49
C LEU A 119 -4.18 -9.30 26.36
N ASP A 120 -4.77 -8.60 27.34
CA ASP A 120 -5.53 -9.20 28.45
C ASP A 120 -7.07 -9.18 28.33
N ASP A 121 -7.64 -8.96 27.16
CA ASP A 121 -9.09 -9.13 26.96
C ASP A 121 -9.46 -10.50 26.33
N TRP A 122 -8.59 -11.51 26.47
CA TRP A 122 -8.97 -12.91 26.17
C TRP A 122 -10.01 -13.48 27.16
N ASN A 123 -10.26 -12.79 28.28
CA ASN A 123 -11.26 -13.16 29.30
C ASN A 123 -12.61 -12.42 29.16
N LEU A 124 -12.86 -11.74 28.03
CA LEU A 124 -14.14 -11.05 27.76
C LEU A 124 -15.07 -11.78 26.77
N PHE A 125 -14.80 -13.05 26.46
CA PHE A 125 -15.71 -13.94 25.72
C PHE A 125 -16.05 -15.20 26.53
#